data_AF-A0A7V6BY56-F1
#
_entry.id   AF-A0A7V6BY56-F1
#
_cell.length_a   1.000
_cell.length_b   1.000
_cell.length_c   1.000
_cell.angle_alpha   90.00
_cell.angle_beta   90.00
_cell.angle_gamma   90.00
#
_symmetry.space_group_name_H-M   'P 1'
#
loop_
_entity.id
_entity.type
_entity.pdbx_description
1 polymer ?
#
loop_
_entity_poly.entity_id
_entity_poly.type
_entity_poly.pdbx_seq_one_letter_code
_entity_poly.pdbx_strand_id
1 'polypeptide(L)'
;MKKVILYGVAIAFLSVAGFAGVGMAEEDKGPAEITLEMAGSEKPKPAVFPHAAHQETIECDACHKSEFYVPGAWTKDAGHGLCLECHKNVEDAERAKELKKCTTCHPKAE
;
A
#
# COMPACT_ATOMS: atom_id res chain seq x y z
N MET A 1 -12.56 60.09 5.24
CA MET A 1 -11.33 59.49 5.82
C MET A 1 -11.60 58.47 6.92
N LYS A 2 -12.52 58.70 7.88
CA LYS A 2 -12.83 57.72 8.96
C LYS A 2 -13.57 56.45 8.50
N LYS A 3 -14.40 56.53 7.44
CA LYS A 3 -15.18 55.38 6.92
C LYS A 3 -14.40 54.49 5.94
N VAL A 4 -13.31 55.00 5.36
CA VAL A 4 -12.51 54.28 4.35
C VAL A 4 -11.53 53.30 5.02
N ILE A 5 -11.10 53.62 6.25
CA ILE A 5 -10.22 52.78 7.06
C ILE A 5 -10.98 51.54 7.59
N LEU A 6 -12.29 51.67 7.83
CA LEU A 6 -13.12 50.57 8.34
C LEU A 6 -13.34 49.43 7.32
N TYR A 7 -13.33 49.73 6.02
CA TYR A 7 -13.47 48.69 4.98
C TYR A 7 -12.13 48.05 4.55
N GLY A 8 -11.00 48.75 4.70
CA GLY A 8 -9.68 48.20 4.38
C GLY A 8 -9.19 47.14 5.38
N VAL A 9 -9.57 47.28 6.66
CA VAL A 9 -9.25 46.29 7.71
C VAL A 9 -10.11 45.03 7.59
N ALA A 10 -11.34 45.14 7.07
CA ALA A 10 -12.22 43.99 6.86
C ALA A 10 -11.78 43.09 5.70
N ILE A 11 -11.12 43.64 4.67
CA ILE A 11 -10.67 42.88 3.49
C ILE A 11 -9.30 42.24 3.74
N ALA A 12 -8.41 42.87 4.53
CA ALA A 12 -7.11 42.29 4.87
C ALA A 12 -7.19 41.10 5.83
N PHE A 13 -8.23 41.02 6.67
CA PHE A 13 -8.46 39.87 7.55
C PHE A 13 -9.13 38.67 6.86
N LEU A 14 -9.74 38.87 5.68
CA LEU A 14 -10.42 37.81 4.95
C LEU A 14 -9.47 36.94 4.11
N SER A 15 -8.21 37.33 3.94
CA SER A 15 -7.23 36.60 3.13
C SER A 15 -6.21 35.78 3.94
N VAL A 16 -6.18 35.90 5.27
CA VAL A 16 -5.27 35.13 6.14
C VAL A 16 -5.96 33.92 6.78
N ALA A 17 -7.30 33.85 6.74
CA ALA A 17 -8.08 32.72 7.27
C ALA A 17 -8.36 31.60 6.25
N GLY A 18 -7.66 31.59 5.11
CA GLY A 18 -7.92 30.67 4.00
C GLY A 18 -6.89 29.55 3.78
N PHE A 19 -5.86 29.44 4.63
CA PHE A 19 -4.78 28.46 4.43
C PHE A 19 -4.41 27.66 5.69
N ALA A 20 -5.37 27.47 6.59
CA ALA A 20 -5.25 26.53 7.70
C ALA A 20 -6.28 25.41 7.51
N GLY A 21 -6.02 24.51 6.57
CA GLY A 21 -7.00 23.45 6.30
C GLY A 21 -6.76 22.59 5.07
N VAL A 22 -5.60 22.64 4.40
CA VAL A 22 -5.19 21.49 3.59
C VAL A 22 -4.65 20.46 4.58
N GLY A 23 -5.56 19.78 5.28
CA GLY A 23 -5.25 18.47 5.80
C GLY A 23 -4.78 17.69 4.57
N MET A 24 -3.53 17.24 4.61
CA MET A 24 -3.04 16.32 3.59
C MET A 24 -4.06 15.18 3.59
N ALA A 25 -4.71 14.95 2.44
CA ALA A 25 -5.54 13.78 2.29
C ALA A 25 -4.63 12.60 2.61
N GLU A 26 -4.86 11.97 3.75
CA GLU A 26 -4.19 10.74 4.13
C GLU A 26 -4.60 9.75 3.04
N GLU A 27 -3.68 9.46 2.12
CA GLU A 27 -3.89 8.47 1.08
C GLU A 27 -4.29 7.18 1.80
N ASP A 28 -5.47 6.65 1.49
CA ASP A 28 -5.97 5.41 2.06
C ASP A 28 -5.01 4.28 1.68
N LYS A 29 -4.05 4.00 2.57
CA LYS A 29 -3.00 3.00 2.37
C LYS A 29 -3.53 1.57 2.51
N GLY A 30 -4.82 1.39 2.78
CA GLY A 30 -5.43 0.09 2.99
C GLY A 30 -4.91 -0.60 4.26
N PRO A 31 -5.27 -1.88 4.46
CA PRO A 31 -4.86 -2.65 5.63
C PRO A 31 -3.35 -2.89 5.66
N ALA A 32 -2.76 -2.86 6.86
CA ALA A 32 -1.32 -3.05 7.05
C ALA A 32 -0.86 -4.50 6.78
N GLU A 33 -1.73 -5.47 7.05
CA GLU A 33 -1.52 -6.89 6.79
C GLU A 33 -2.75 -7.47 6.09
N ILE A 34 -2.51 -8.34 5.11
CA ILE A 34 -3.55 -8.95 4.28
C ILE A 34 -3.30 -10.46 4.25
N THR A 35 -4.34 -11.24 4.49
CA THR A 35 -4.32 -12.69 4.23
C THR A 35 -4.88 -12.96 2.84
N LEU A 36 -4.08 -13.58 1.98
CA LEU A 36 -4.44 -13.94 0.61
C LEU A 36 -4.97 -15.38 0.62
N GLU A 37 -6.29 -15.49 0.54
CA GLU A 37 -7.02 -16.74 0.50
C GLU A 37 -7.19 -17.22 -0.96
N MET A 38 -7.02 -18.52 -1.19
CA MET A 38 -7.40 -19.18 -2.43
C MET A 38 -8.64 -20.03 -2.17
N ALA A 39 -9.77 -19.65 -2.76
CA ALA A 39 -11.03 -20.34 -2.57
C ALA A 39 -10.89 -21.84 -2.90
N GLY A 40 -11.26 -22.71 -1.95
CA GLY A 40 -11.27 -24.16 -2.13
C GLY A 40 -9.90 -24.84 -2.01
N SER A 41 -8.85 -24.15 -1.55
CA SER A 41 -7.55 -24.77 -1.28
C SER A 41 -7.35 -25.08 0.19
N GLU A 42 -7.14 -26.36 0.51
CA GLU A 42 -6.70 -26.77 1.85
C GLU A 42 -5.17 -26.59 2.04
N LYS A 43 -4.39 -26.59 0.93
CA LYS A 43 -2.93 -26.45 0.91
C LYS A 43 -2.41 -25.86 -0.43
N PRO A 44 -1.38 -24.99 -0.43
CA PRO A 44 -0.70 -24.44 0.76
C PRO A 44 -1.64 -23.54 1.57
N LYS A 45 -1.28 -23.31 2.83
CA LYS A 45 -2.03 -22.41 3.72
C LYS A 45 -2.13 -21.01 3.11
N PRO A 46 -3.10 -20.18 3.52
CA PRO A 46 -3.21 -18.81 3.03
C PRO A 46 -1.89 -18.05 3.16
N ALA A 47 -1.59 -17.21 2.18
CA ALA A 47 -0.37 -16.41 2.25
C ALA A 47 -0.61 -15.18 3.13
N VAL A 48 0.36 -14.80 3.95
CA VAL A 48 0.32 -13.56 4.73
C VAL A 48 1.15 -12.51 3.99
N PHE A 49 0.54 -11.36 3.71
CA PHE A 49 1.13 -10.25 2.98
C PHE A 49 1.19 -9.00 3.87
N PRO A 50 2.39 -8.61 4.34
CA PRO A 50 2.58 -7.37 5.08
C PRO A 50 2.59 -6.19 4.11
N HIS A 51 1.40 -5.73 3.73
CA HIS A 51 1.20 -4.67 2.74
C HIS A 51 1.90 -3.37 3.12
N ALA A 52 1.80 -2.95 4.39
CA ALA A 52 2.46 -1.74 4.88
C ALA A 52 3.99 -1.78 4.67
N ALA A 53 4.62 -2.93 4.93
CA ALA A 53 6.07 -3.09 4.75
C ALA A 53 6.51 -2.96 3.27
N HIS A 54 5.63 -3.30 2.33
CA HIS A 54 5.91 -3.11 0.91
C HIS A 54 5.70 -1.65 0.50
N GLN A 55 4.64 -1.02 0.97
CA GLN A 55 4.33 0.39 0.67
C GLN A 55 5.38 1.38 1.16
N GLU A 56 6.21 1.01 2.15
CA GLU A 56 7.32 1.85 2.60
C GLU A 56 8.42 2.02 1.54
N THR A 57 8.53 1.08 0.59
CA THR A 57 9.65 1.02 -0.36
C THR A 57 9.25 0.78 -1.81
N ILE A 58 7.99 0.47 -2.08
CA ILE A 58 7.47 0.07 -3.39
C ILE A 58 6.25 0.92 -3.74
N GLU A 59 6.26 1.48 -4.95
CA GLU A 59 5.15 2.25 -5.51
C GLU A 59 3.89 1.37 -5.69
N CYS A 60 2.70 1.95 -5.45
CA CYS A 60 1.42 1.22 -5.53
C CYS A 60 1.22 0.50 -6.88
N ASP A 61 1.66 1.15 -7.95
CA ASP A 61 1.52 0.66 -9.33
C ASP A 61 2.32 -0.62 -9.60
N ALA A 62 3.41 -0.87 -8.86
CA ALA A 62 4.26 -2.04 -9.06
C ALA A 62 3.48 -3.35 -8.86
N CYS A 63 2.43 -3.31 -8.03
CA CYS A 63 1.52 -4.43 -7.85
C CYS A 63 0.15 -4.18 -8.49
N HIS A 64 -0.48 -3.04 -8.23
CA HIS A 64 -1.89 -2.82 -8.61
C HIS A 64 -2.12 -2.67 -10.13
N LYS A 65 -1.07 -2.47 -10.93
CA LYS A 65 -1.14 -2.48 -12.40
C LYS A 65 -0.51 -3.72 -13.04
N SER A 66 -0.07 -4.69 -12.24
CA SER A 66 0.44 -5.96 -12.73
C SER A 66 -0.69 -6.80 -13.33
N GLU A 67 -0.40 -7.54 -14.40
CA GLU A 67 -1.32 -8.53 -14.97
C GLU A 67 -1.66 -9.68 -14.00
N PHE A 68 -0.80 -9.92 -13.01
CA PHE A 68 -0.98 -10.94 -11.99
C PHE A 68 -1.77 -10.44 -10.76
N TYR A 69 -2.16 -9.17 -10.73
CA TYR A 69 -2.95 -8.62 -9.63
C TYR A 69 -4.43 -9.00 -9.76
N VAL A 70 -4.87 -9.93 -8.91
CA VAL A 70 -6.23 -10.50 -8.93
C VAL A 70 -6.87 -10.49 -7.53
N PRO A 71 -7.20 -9.31 -7.00
CA PRO A 71 -7.74 -9.18 -5.65
C PRO A 71 -9.01 -10.02 -5.48
N GLY A 72 -9.03 -10.89 -4.46
CA GLY A 72 -10.16 -11.78 -4.17
C GLY A 72 -10.30 -13.00 -5.09
N ALA A 73 -9.44 -13.14 -6.10
CA ALA A 73 -9.42 -14.27 -7.03
C ALA A 73 -8.02 -14.88 -7.14
N TRP A 74 -7.30 -14.93 -6.01
CA TRP A 74 -5.93 -15.41 -5.97
C TRP A 74 -5.82 -16.88 -6.40
N THR A 75 -4.87 -17.11 -7.29
CA THR A 75 -4.42 -18.44 -7.71
C THR A 75 -2.93 -18.57 -7.40
N LYS A 76 -2.44 -19.81 -7.41
CA LYS A 76 -1.00 -20.07 -7.29
C LYS A 76 -0.19 -19.30 -8.35
N ASP A 77 -0.66 -19.30 -9.59
CA ASP A 77 0.08 -18.70 -10.70
C ASP A 77 0.11 -17.17 -10.56
N ALA A 78 -1.02 -16.55 -10.17
CA ALA A 78 -1.06 -15.12 -9.91
C ALA A 78 -0.17 -14.72 -8.73
N GLY A 79 -0.26 -15.42 -7.59
CA GLY A 79 0.59 -15.12 -6.42
C GLY A 79 2.07 -15.34 -6.69
N HIS A 80 2.44 -16.38 -7.44
CA HIS A 80 3.84 -16.65 -7.78
C HIS A 80 4.38 -15.74 -8.89
N GLY A 81 3.54 -15.34 -9.85
CA GLY A 81 3.92 -14.35 -10.86
C GLY A 81 4.12 -12.96 -10.25
N LEU A 82 3.23 -12.54 -9.35
CA LEU A 82 3.34 -11.23 -8.72
C LEU A 82 4.43 -11.17 -7.65
N CYS A 83 4.39 -12.09 -6.68
CA CYS A 83 5.19 -11.98 -5.46
C CYS A 83 6.53 -12.70 -5.61
N LEU A 84 6.49 -13.97 -6.02
CA LEU A 84 7.68 -14.83 -6.03
C LEU A 84 8.68 -14.42 -7.11
N GLU A 85 8.22 -13.90 -8.25
CA GLU A 85 9.11 -13.39 -9.30
C GLU A 85 9.92 -12.19 -8.81
N CYS A 86 9.29 -11.21 -8.17
CA CYS A 86 9.99 -10.08 -7.57
C CYS A 86 10.95 -10.56 -6.46
N HIS A 87 10.48 -11.40 -5.54
CA HIS A 87 11.27 -11.91 -4.41
C HIS A 87 12.49 -12.73 -4.82
N LYS A 88 12.49 -13.39 -5.97
CA LYS A 88 13.66 -14.09 -6.52
C LYS A 88 14.74 -13.15 -7.05
N ASN A 89 14.36 -11.94 -7.41
CA ASN A 89 15.19 -10.97 -8.12
C ASN A 89 15.46 -9.70 -7.31
N VAL A 90 15.19 -9.71 -6.00
CA VAL A 90 15.65 -8.61 -5.13
C VAL A 90 17.19 -8.59 -5.11
N GLU A 91 17.76 -7.39 -5.13
CA GLU A 91 19.22 -7.18 -5.20
C GLU A 91 19.99 -7.86 -4.06
N ASP A 92 19.40 -7.91 -2.86
CA ASP A 92 19.98 -8.61 -1.72
C ASP A 92 19.81 -10.13 -1.89
N ALA A 93 20.90 -10.80 -2.27
CA ALA A 93 20.92 -12.24 -2.49
C ALA A 93 20.58 -13.08 -1.24
N GLU A 94 20.91 -12.62 -0.03
CA GLU A 94 20.56 -13.34 1.20
C GLU A 94 19.06 -13.17 1.49
N ARG A 95 18.53 -11.96 1.29
CA ARG A 95 17.09 -11.70 1.37
C ARG A 95 16.33 -12.52 0.32
N ALA A 96 16.80 -12.58 -0.92
CA ALA A 96 16.20 -13.38 -1.98
C ALA A 96 16.14 -14.88 -1.62
N LYS A 97 17.18 -15.40 -0.93
CA LYS A 97 17.18 -16.79 -0.44
C LYS A 97 16.08 -17.06 0.59
N GLU A 98 15.78 -16.09 1.44
CA GLU A 98 14.71 -16.20 2.43
C GLU A 98 13.34 -16.06 1.75
N LEU A 99 13.14 -14.98 0.99
CA LEU A 99 11.85 -14.63 0.39
C LEU A 99 11.31 -15.64 -0.63
N LYS A 100 12.17 -16.47 -1.23
CA LYS A 100 11.76 -17.52 -2.16
C LYS A 100 11.25 -18.80 -1.49
N LYS A 101 11.33 -18.91 -0.16
CA LYS A 101 10.85 -20.09 0.57
C LYS A 101 9.34 -20.06 0.66
N CYS A 102 8.70 -21.22 0.45
CA CYS A 102 7.24 -21.34 0.56
C CYS A 102 6.73 -20.87 1.93
N THR A 103 7.45 -21.18 3.01
CA THR A 103 7.06 -20.87 4.38
C THR A 103 7.13 -19.39 4.74
N THR A 104 7.87 -18.59 3.97
CA THR A 104 7.99 -17.15 4.21
C THR A 104 6.70 -16.43 3.84
N CYS A 105 6.01 -16.90 2.80
CA CYS A 105 4.70 -16.36 2.41
C CYS A 105 3.55 -17.19 3.01
N HIS A 106 3.72 -18.52 3.09
CA HIS A 106 2.73 -19.47 3.61
C HIS A 106 3.17 -20.02 4.97
N PRO A 107 3.06 -19.23 6.05
CA PRO A 107 3.50 -19.66 7.37
C PRO A 107 2.74 -20.91 7.80
N LYS A 108 3.41 -21.74 8.61
CA LYS A 108 2.75 -22.88 9.24
C LYS A 108 1.76 -22.29 10.24
N ALA A 109 0.45 -22.40 9.95
CA ALA A 109 -0.58 -22.16 10.97
C ALA A 109 -0.19 -22.89 12.26
N GLU A 110 -0.20 -22.11 13.32
CA GLU A 110 -0.02 -22.47 14.72
C GLU A 110 -1.04 -23.50 15.20
#